data_AF-A0A6B1FEZ8-F1
#
_entry.id   AF-A0A6B1FEZ8-F1
#
_cell.length_a   1.000
_cell.length_b   1.000
_cell.length_c   1.000
_cell.angle_alpha   90.00
_cell.angle_beta   90.00
_cell.angle_gamma   90.00
#
_symmetry.space_group_name_H-M   'P 1'
#
loop_
_entity.id
_entity.type
_entity.pdbx_description
1 polymer ?
#
loop_
_entity_poly.entity_id
_entity_poly.type
_entity_poly.pdbx_seq_one_letter_code
_entity_poly.pdbx_strand_id
1 'polypeptide(L)' 'MDLQCTAVFRRVPEGYIAFIEEFPGANTQGASLEEARTN' A
#
# COMPACT_ATOMS: atom_id res chain seq x y z
N MET A 1 -15.65 7.00 14.87
CA MET A 1 -15.54 5.60 14.42
C MET A 1 -14.11 5.46 13.95
N ASP A 2 -13.29 4.72 14.69
CA ASP A 2 -11.91 4.47 14.30
C ASP A 2 -11.87 3.16 13.54
N LEU A 3 -11.25 3.20 12.37
CA LEU A 3 -11.08 2.04 11.50
C LEU A 3 -9.63 1.61 11.57
N GLN A 4 -9.39 0.39 12.03
CA GLN A 4 -8.07 -0.22 12.04
C GLN A 4 -7.99 -1.24 10.90
N CYS A 5 -6.96 -1.10 10.07
CA CYS A 5 -6.71 -1.95 8.91
C CYS A 5 -5.23 -2.29 8.80
N THR A 6 -4.93 -3.29 8.00
CA THR A 6 -3.57 -3.75 7.75
C THR A 6 -3.13 -3.31 6.35
N ALA A 7 -2.18 -2.38 6.31
CA ALA A 7 -1.55 -1.95 5.08
C ALA A 7 -0.33 -2.84 4.77
N VAL A 8 -0.36 -3.52 3.63
CA VAL A 8 0.74 -4.38 3.16
C VAL A 8 1.55 -3.62 2.12
N PHE A 9 2.87 -3.58 2.30
CA PHE A 9 3.81 -3.01 1.34
C PHE A 9 4.72 -4.12 0.82
N ARG A 10 4.76 -4.32 -0.50
CA ARG A 10 5.58 -5.34 -1.14
C ARG A 10 6.53 -4.70 -2.14
N ARG A 11 7.84 -4.93 -1.94
CA ARG A 11 8.86 -4.56 -2.92
C ARG A 11 8.72 -5.44 -4.17
N VAL A 12 8.74 -4.80 -5.34
CA VAL A 12 8.72 -5.40 -6.68
C VAL A 12 9.84 -4.77 -7.52
N PRO A 13 10.22 -5.33 -8.69
CA PRO A 13 11.26 -4.74 -9.53
C PRO A 13 11.02 -3.26 -9.87
N GLU A 14 9.76 -2.86 -10.04
CA GLU A 14 9.32 -1.52 -10.41
C GLU A 14 9.16 -0.56 -9.21
N GLY A 15 9.49 -0.99 -7.99
CA GLY A 15 9.34 -0.18 -6.77
C GLY A 15 8.59 -0.90 -5.65
N TYR A 16 7.52 -0.30 -5.15
CA TYR A 16 6.66 -0.84 -4.11
C TYR A 16 5.21 -0.79 -4.55
N ILE A 17 4.50 -1.90 -4.38
CA ILE A 17 3.03 -1.90 -4.39
C ILE A 17 2.54 -1.89 -2.94
N ALA A 18 1.41 -1.25 -2.71
CA ALA A 18 0.75 -1.23 -1.42
C ALA A 18 -0.75 -1.49 -1.57
N PHE A 19 -1.34 -2.16 -0.59
CA PHE A 19 -2.77 -2.44 -0.54
C PHE A 19 -3.27 -2.66 0.89
N ILE A 20 -4.58 -2.55 1.10
CA ILE A 20 -5.22 -2.84 2.39
C ILE A 20 -5.81 -4.25 2.37
N GLU A 21 -5.40 -5.10 3.32
CA GLU A 21 -5.83 -6.52 3.35
C GLU A 21 -7.36 -6.66 3.45
N GLU A 22 -7.99 -5.77 4.19
CA GLU A 22 -9.42 -5.80 4.45
C GLU A 22 -10.26 -5.15 3.33
N PHE A 23 -9.64 -4.44 2.40
CA PHE A 23 -10.34 -3.71 1.32
C PHE A 23 -9.78 -4.05 -0.07
N PRO A 24 -10.32 -5.09 -0.71
CA PRO A 24 -10.01 -5.40 -2.10
C PRO A 24 -10.25 -4.19 -3.00
N GLY A 25 -9.21 -3.79 -3.74
CA GLY A 25 -9.26 -2.65 -4.66
C GLY A 25 -8.64 -1.36 -4.12
N ALA A 26 -8.39 -1.26 -2.81
CA ALA A 26 -7.61 -0.16 -2.23
C ALA A 26 -6.11 -0.43 -2.44
N ASN A 27 -5.60 -0.10 -3.64
CA ASN A 27 -4.22 -0.36 -4.03
C ASN A 27 -3.52 0.92 -4.50
N THR A 28 -2.22 1.00 -4.28
CA THR A 28 -1.35 2.05 -4.83
C THR A 28 0.05 1.49 -5.16
N GLN A 29 0.85 2.27 -5.86
CA GLN A 29 2.24 1.95 -6.20
C GLN A 29 3.11 3.20 -6.10
N GLY A 30 4.39 3.03 -5.82
CA GLY A 30 5.41 4.08 -5.87
C GLY A 30 6.79 3.52 -6.18
N ALA A 31 7.71 4.36 -6.65
CA ALA A 31 9.10 3.99 -6.87
C ALA A 31 9.85 3.76 -5.53
N SER A 32 9.33 4.30 -4.42
CA SER A 32 9.86 4.11 -3.06
C SER A 32 8.79 3.69 -2.06
N LEU A 33 9.23 3.18 -0.89
CA LEU A 33 8.33 2.84 0.21
C LEU A 33 7.60 4.07 0.78
N GLU A 34 8.27 5.22 0.78
CA GLU A 34 7.69 6.49 1.23
C GLU A 34 6.59 6.95 0.26
N GLU A 35 6.88 6.96 -1.04
CA GLU A 35 5.91 7.31 -2.07
C GLU A 35 4.67 6.41 -2.05
N ALA A 36 4.87 5.08 -1.97
CA ALA A 36 3.76 4.13 -1.87
C ALA A 36 2.92 4.27 -0.59
N ARG A 37 3.46 4.92 0.46
CA ARG A 37 2.76 5.20 1.73
C ARG A 37 1.97 6.51 1.68
N THR A 38 2.42 7.47 0.88
CA THR A 38 1.79 8.80 0.76
C THR A 38 0.59 8.80 -0.20
N ASN A 39 0.63 7.97 -1.25
CA ASN A 39 -0.45 7.83 -2.24
C ASN A 39 -1.70 7.16 -1.66
#